data_AF-A0A1E7RSP6-F1
#
_entry.id   AF-A0A1E7RSP6-F1
#
_cell.length_a   1.000
_cell.length_b   1.000
_cell.length_c   1.000
_cell.angle_alpha   90.00
_cell.angle_beta   90.00
_cell.angle_gamma   90.00
#
_symmetry.space_group_name_H-M   'P 1'
#
loop_
_entity.id
_entity.type
_entity.pdbx_description
1 polymer ?
#
loop_
_entity_poly.entity_id
_entity_poly.type
_entity_poly.pdbx_seq_one_letter_code
_entity_poly.pdbx_strand_id
1 'polypeptide(L)'
;MADENGETRRQRNERFEANSPELEVPGAITHVWDWFWQLSGRRHSGPEALTFADVGEWSRLLRIEVLPEEVQMLMAMDDQYLRAVREDQKAARERAQQH
;
A
#
# COMPACT_ATOMS: atom_id res chain seq x y z
N MET A 1 -2.24 -10.25 1.58
CA MET A 1 -2.16 -11.59 0.96
C MET A 1 -1.32 -12.47 1.87
N ALA A 2 -1.77 -13.70 2.13
CA ALA A 2 -1.02 -14.69 2.90
C ALA A 2 0.09 -15.31 2.04
N ASP A 3 1.19 -15.73 2.66
CA ASP A 3 2.27 -16.45 1.97
C ASP A 3 1.92 -17.92 1.70
N GLU A 4 2.89 -18.67 1.17
CA GLU A 4 2.78 -20.12 0.86
C GLU A 4 2.45 -20.99 2.09
N ASN A 5 2.63 -20.46 3.31
CA ASN A 5 2.30 -21.11 4.58
C ASN A 5 0.96 -20.62 5.16
N GLY A 6 0.23 -19.75 4.46
CA GLY A 6 -1.03 -19.16 4.93
C GLY A 6 -0.85 -18.05 5.97
N GLU A 7 0.38 -17.55 6.18
CA GLU A 7 0.68 -16.56 7.21
C GLU A 7 0.74 -15.15 6.61
N THR A 8 0.09 -14.19 7.27
CA THR A 8 0.21 -12.77 6.90
C THR A 8 1.48 -12.17 7.50
N ARG A 9 2.04 -11.13 6.86
CA ARG A 9 3.21 -10.39 7.40
C ARG A 9 3.01 -9.93 8.86
N ARG A 10 1.78 -9.59 9.25
CA ARG A 10 1.43 -9.21 10.63
C ARG A 10 1.59 -10.36 11.61
N GLN A 11 1.03 -11.53 11.28
CA GLN A 11 1.18 -12.74 12.11
C GLN A 11 2.64 -13.17 12.24
N ARG A 12 3.42 -13.04 11.14
CA ARG A 12 4.85 -13.29 11.18
C ARG A 12 5.57 -12.31 12.12
N ASN A 13 5.27 -11.01 12.04
CA ASN A 13 5.87 -9.98 12.90
C ASN A 13 5.54 -10.18 14.39
N GLU A 14 4.32 -10.63 14.71
CA GLU A 14 3.89 -10.99 16.08
C GLU A 14 4.74 -12.14 16.66
N ARG A 15 5.13 -13.11 15.82
CA ARG A 15 5.97 -14.25 16.20
C ARG A 15 7.43 -13.86 16.48
N PHE A 16 7.90 -12.75 15.92
CA PHE A 16 9.25 -12.22 16.08
C PHE A 16 9.35 -11.09 17.11
N GLU A 17 8.31 -10.87 17.93
CA GLU A 17 8.24 -9.79 18.95
C GLU A 17 8.58 -8.39 18.39
N ALA A 18 8.32 -8.18 17.10
CA ALA A 18 8.51 -6.87 16.48
C ALA A 18 7.36 -5.96 16.92
N ASN A 19 7.63 -5.11 17.92
CA ASN A 19 6.71 -4.07 18.39
C ASN A 19 6.25 -3.22 17.20
N SER A 20 5.07 -3.53 16.69
CA SER A 20 4.34 -2.64 15.79
C SER A 20 3.64 -1.62 16.67
N PRO A 21 3.96 -0.32 16.56
CA PRO A 21 3.32 0.68 17.40
C PRO A 21 1.81 0.67 17.20
N GLU A 22 1.06 0.80 18.29
CA GLU A 22 -0.37 1.09 18.25
C GLU A 22 -0.54 2.41 17.48
N LEU A 23 -1.06 2.34 16.25
CA LEU A 23 -1.17 3.49 15.37
C LEU A 23 -2.54 4.14 15.57
N GLU A 24 -2.60 5.17 16.41
CA GLU A 24 -3.77 6.05 16.46
C GLU A 24 -3.81 6.93 15.21
N VAL A 25 -4.55 6.49 14.20
CA VAL A 25 -4.82 7.30 13.00
C VAL A 25 -5.96 8.25 13.34
N PRO A 26 -5.79 9.58 13.21
CA PRO A 26 -6.90 10.51 13.36
C PRO A 26 -8.05 10.11 12.45
N GLY A 27 -9.28 10.03 12.99
CA GLY A 27 -10.46 9.62 12.22
C GLY A 27 -10.64 10.42 10.94
N ALA A 28 -10.23 11.70 10.96
CA ALA A 28 -10.27 12.63 9.83
C ALA A 28 -9.41 12.24 8.62
N ILE A 29 -8.49 11.26 8.74
CA ILE A 29 -7.65 10.81 7.60
C ILE A 29 -7.83 9.32 7.29
N THR A 30 -8.75 8.65 7.98
CA THR A 30 -8.97 7.20 7.82
C THR A 30 -9.45 6.86 6.41
N HIS A 31 -10.26 7.73 5.81
CA HIS A 31 -10.80 7.52 4.46
C HIS A 31 -9.71 7.50 3.37
N VAL A 32 -8.59 8.20 3.57
CA VAL A 32 -7.47 8.21 2.62
C VAL A 32 -6.90 6.79 2.47
N TRP A 33 -6.93 6.00 3.54
CA TRP A 33 -6.49 4.61 3.52
C TRP A 33 -7.38 3.74 2.62
N ASP A 34 -8.70 3.90 2.75
CA ASP A 34 -9.66 3.18 1.92
C ASP A 34 -9.52 3.59 0.43
N TRP A 35 -9.33 4.88 0.17
CA TRP A 35 -9.11 5.41 -1.17
C TRP A 35 -7.83 4.84 -1.79
N PHE A 36 -6.73 4.80 -1.03
CA PHE A 36 -5.48 4.23 -1.50
C PHE A 36 -5.65 2.77 -1.94
N TRP A 37 -6.30 1.93 -1.12
CA TRP A 37 -6.49 0.52 -1.47
C TRP A 37 -7.43 0.35 -2.67
N GLN A 38 -8.45 1.19 -2.79
CA GLN A 38 -9.34 1.19 -3.94
C GLN A 38 -8.58 1.51 -5.23
N LEU A 39 -7.73 2.54 -5.24
CA LEU A 39 -6.89 2.92 -6.38
C LEU A 39 -5.83 1.85 -6.67
N SER A 40 -5.12 1.38 -5.66
CA SER A 40 -4.05 0.39 -5.77
C SER A 40 -4.56 -0.93 -6.37
N GLY A 41 -5.76 -1.38 -5.98
CA GLY A 41 -6.38 -2.59 -6.51
C GLY A 41 -6.80 -2.53 -7.98
N ARG A 42 -6.73 -1.37 -8.64
CA ARG A 42 -7.11 -1.19 -10.05
C ARG A 42 -5.93 -1.19 -11.02
N ARG A 43 -4.69 -1.30 -10.53
CA ARG A 43 -3.49 -1.30 -11.37
C ARG A 43 -3.52 -2.46 -12.36
N HIS A 44 -3.27 -2.15 -13.62
CA HIS A 44 -3.38 -3.12 -14.70
C HIS A 44 -2.23 -4.14 -14.70
N SER A 45 -1.02 -3.72 -14.31
CA SER A 45 0.15 -4.59 -14.27
C SER A 45 1.21 -4.11 -13.29
N GLY A 46 1.78 -5.04 -12.52
CA GLY A 46 2.94 -4.80 -11.67
C GLY A 46 2.78 -3.68 -10.61
N PRO A 47 3.85 -3.39 -9.86
CA PRO A 47 3.93 -2.22 -9.00
C PRO A 47 4.24 -0.98 -9.85
N GLU A 48 3.26 -0.54 -10.65
CA GLU A 48 3.28 0.77 -11.30
C GLU A 48 2.82 1.84 -10.31
N ALA A 49 3.40 3.04 -10.43
CA ALA A 49 3.03 4.15 -9.57
C ALA A 49 1.68 4.74 -9.98
N LEU A 50 0.87 5.12 -8.99
CA LEU A 50 -0.29 5.96 -9.22
C LEU A 50 0.18 7.31 -9.76
N THR A 51 -0.49 7.78 -10.79
CA THR A 51 -0.28 9.11 -11.34
C THR A 51 -1.28 10.10 -10.76
N PHE A 52 -0.97 11.40 -10.84
CA PHE A 52 -1.95 12.45 -10.55
C PHE A 52 -3.19 12.36 -11.45
N ALA A 53 -3.04 11.85 -12.68
CA ALA A 53 -4.17 11.64 -13.57
C ALA A 53 -5.09 10.53 -13.07
N ASP A 54 -4.55 9.45 -12.50
CA ASP A 54 -5.36 8.37 -11.91
C ASP A 54 -6.21 8.90 -10.75
N VAL A 55 -5.59 9.67 -9.85
CA VAL A 55 -6.30 10.29 -8.72
C VAL A 55 -7.33 11.31 -9.20
N GLY A 56 -6.96 12.16 -10.16
CA GLY A 56 -7.84 13.19 -10.71
C GLY A 56 -9.07 12.61 -11.40
N GLU A 57 -8.90 11.61 -12.27
CA GLU A 57 -10.02 10.96 -12.96
C GLU A 57 -10.88 10.14 -12.01
N TRP A 58 -10.28 9.44 -11.05
CA TRP A 58 -11.01 8.73 -10.00
C TRP A 58 -11.89 9.67 -9.16
N SER A 59 -11.31 10.77 -8.67
CA SER A 59 -12.02 11.83 -7.92
C SER A 59 -13.18 12.40 -8.74
N ARG A 60 -12.93 12.73 -10.01
CA ARG A 60 -13.93 13.28 -10.94
C ARG A 60 -15.08 12.32 -11.19
N LEU A 61 -14.79 11.04 -11.44
CA LEU A 61 -15.80 10.01 -11.74
C LEU A 61 -16.68 9.70 -10.53
N LEU A 62 -16.08 9.63 -9.34
CA LEU A 62 -16.81 9.34 -8.10
C LEU A 62 -17.39 10.58 -7.42
N ARG A 63 -17.09 11.77 -7.94
CA ARG A 63 -17.47 13.07 -7.35
C ARG A 63 -17.00 13.20 -5.91
N ILE A 64 -15.79 12.74 -5.64
CA ILE A 64 -15.11 12.88 -4.35
C ILE A 64 -14.25 14.13 -4.42
N GLU A 65 -14.46 15.06 -3.49
CA GLU A 65 -13.54 16.19 -3.30
C GLU A 65 -12.31 15.68 -2.56
N VAL A 66 -11.14 15.79 -3.21
CA VAL A 66 -9.85 15.37 -2.65
C VAL A 66 -9.04 16.63 -2.39
N LEU A 67 -8.65 16.83 -1.14
CA LEU A 67 -7.85 17.98 -0.73
C LEU A 67 -6.40 17.85 -1.21
N PRO A 68 -5.67 18.97 -1.40
CA PRO A 68 -4.27 18.93 -1.82
C PRO A 68 -3.38 18.09 -0.89
N GLU A 69 -3.63 18.11 0.41
CA GLU A 69 -2.93 17.32 1.42
C GLU A 69 -3.22 15.82 1.25
N GLU A 70 -4.47 15.46 0.93
CA GLU A 70 -4.87 14.08 0.72
C GLU A 70 -4.28 13.51 -0.57
N VAL A 71 -4.16 14.33 -1.62
CA VAL A 71 -3.42 13.95 -2.83
C VAL A 71 -1.96 13.66 -2.48
N GLN A 72 -1.30 14.53 -1.70
CA GLN A 72 0.07 14.29 -1.25
C GLN A 72 0.20 13.03 -0.40
N MET A 73 -0.77 12.76 0.48
CA MET A 73 -0.80 11.53 1.27
C MET A 73 -0.96 10.29 0.39
N LEU A 74 -1.86 10.30 -0.60
CA LEU A 74 -2.03 9.19 -1.54
C LEU A 74 -0.74 8.88 -2.32
N MET A 75 -0.02 9.92 -2.77
CA MET A 75 1.26 9.75 -3.47
C MET A 75 2.34 9.19 -2.53
N ALA A 76 2.45 9.73 -1.31
CA ALA A 76 3.43 9.25 -0.33
C ALA A 76 3.15 7.79 0.10
N MET A 77 1.88 7.42 0.26
CA MET A 77 1.48 6.04 0.55
C MET A 77 1.87 5.10 -0.59
N ASP A 78 1.70 5.53 -1.84
CA ASP A 78 2.10 4.73 -3.00
C ASP A 78 3.61 4.52 -3.07
N ASP A 79 4.40 5.56 -2.86
CA ASP A 79 5.86 5.45 -2.82
C ASP A 79 6.34 4.42 -1.80
N GLN A 80 5.76 4.43 -0.58
CA GLN A 80 6.09 3.45 0.45
C GLN A 80 5.63 2.04 0.09
N TYR A 81 4.45 1.90 -0.49
CA TYR A 81 3.94 0.61 -0.95
C TYR A 81 4.86 0.00 -2.03
N LEU A 82 5.23 0.79 -3.04
CA LEU A 82 6.12 0.34 -4.12
C LEU A 82 7.49 -0.06 -3.59
N ARG A 83 8.04 0.69 -2.63
CA ARG A 83 9.29 0.34 -1.96
C ARG A 83 9.17 -1.01 -1.26
N ALA A 84 8.14 -1.22 -0.44
CA ALA A 84 7.92 -2.46 0.29
C ALA A 84 7.71 -3.66 -0.66
N VAL A 85 7.00 -3.47 -1.79
CA VAL A 85 6.81 -4.51 -2.81
C VAL A 85 8.13 -4.87 -3.49
N ARG A 86 8.97 -3.87 -3.83
CA ARG A 86 10.29 -4.12 -4.45
C ARG A 86 11.22 -4.86 -3.50
N GLU A 87 11.23 -4.49 -2.23
CA GLU A 87 12.00 -5.18 -1.19
C GLU A 87 11.57 -6.65 -1.06
N ASP A 88 10.26 -6.94 -1.05
CA ASP A 88 9.73 -8.31 -1.06
C ASP A 88 10.13 -9.10 -2.30
N GLN A 89 9.98 -8.50 -3.47
CA GLN A 89 10.32 -9.15 -4.74
C GLN A 89 11.81 -9.48 -4.79
N LYS A 90 12.67 -8.58 -4.30
CA LYS A 90 14.11 -8.83 -4.16
C LYS A 90 14.38 -10.01 -3.23
N ALA A 91 13.79 -10.01 -2.03
CA ALA A 91 13.96 -11.09 -1.05
C ALA A 91 13.41 -12.44 -1.56
N ALA A 92 12.35 -12.45 -2.37
CA ALA A 92 11.83 -13.66 -3.00
C ALA A 92 12.78 -14.20 -4.08
N ARG A 93 13.37 -13.33 -4.90
CA ARG A 93 14.36 -13.73 -5.93
C ARG A 93 15.63 -14.31 -5.31
N GLU A 94 16.12 -13.72 -4.24
CA GLU A 94 17.31 -14.22 -3.53
C GLU A 94 17.07 -15.61 -2.95
N ARG A 95 15.90 -15.86 -2.35
CA ARG A 95 15.49 -17.20 -1.86
C ARG A 95 15.42 -18.23 -2.99
N ALA A 96 14.87 -17.86 -4.14
CA ALA A 96 14.77 -18.75 -5.29
C ALA A 96 16.13 -19.11 -5.92
N GLN A 97 17.17 -18.30 -5.72
CA GLN A 97 18.52 -18.56 -6.22
C GLN A 97 19.38 -19.42 -5.25
N GLN A 98 18.94 -19.59 -4.01
CA GLN A 98 19.61 -20.38 -2.98
C GLN A 98 19.15 -21.85 -2.95
N HIS A 99 18.12 -22.20 -3.72
CA HIS A 99 17.60 -23.55 -3.92
C HIS A 99 17.97 -24.06 -5.32
#